data_AF-A0A371EDX8-F1
#
_entry.id   AF-A0A371EDX8-F1
#
_cell.length_a   1.000
_cell.length_b   1.000
_cell.length_c   1.000
_cell.angle_alpha   90.00
_cell.angle_beta   90.00
_cell.angle_gamma   90.00
#
_symmetry.space_group_name_H-M   'P 1'
#
loop_
_entity.id
_entity.type
_entity.pdbx_description
1 polymer ?
#
loop_
_entity_poly.entity_id
_entity_poly.type
_entity_poly.pdbx_seq_one_letter_code
_entity_poly.pdbx_strand_id
1 'polypeptide(L)'
;MDDKPWYHDIMKYLEKGVYLKGVTENDKRMLRRLASGFFLSESILYKRSADLTLLNCIDNHKAKGIMEEVHEGTLDTHTNGHALARKILRAGYY
;
A
#
# COMPACT_ATOMS: atom_id res chain seq x y z
N MET A 1 11.46 -3.93 16.54
CA MET A 1 10.42 -2.95 16.21
C MET A 1 9.37 -3.68 15.39
N ASP A 2 8.11 -3.27 15.45
CA ASP A 2 7.01 -4.04 14.84
C ASP A 2 7.19 -4.09 13.32
N ASP A 3 7.74 -5.18 12.77
CA ASP A 3 8.03 -5.43 11.34
C ASP A 3 6.75 -5.61 10.49
N LYS A 4 5.64 -5.01 10.95
CA LYS A 4 4.35 -5.12 10.29
C LYS A 4 4.31 -4.17 9.10
N PRO A 5 3.64 -4.57 8.00
CA PRO A 5 3.38 -3.67 6.89
C PRO A 5 2.67 -2.41 7.36
N TRP A 6 2.90 -1.28 6.67
CA TRP A 6 2.27 0.00 7.00
C TRP A 6 0.72 -0.06 6.96
N TYR A 7 0.17 -0.99 6.17
CA TYR A 7 -1.27 -1.20 6.01
C TYR A 7 -1.86 -2.22 7.00
N HIS A 8 -1.09 -2.71 7.96
CA HIS A 8 -1.50 -3.77 8.87
C HIS A 8 -2.81 -3.49 9.60
N ASP A 9 -2.99 -2.26 10.09
CA ASP A 9 -4.21 -1.89 10.82
C ASP A 9 -5.43 -1.78 9.90
N ILE A 10 -5.21 -1.37 8.64
CA ILE A 10 -6.26 -1.33 7.61
C ILE A 10 -6.70 -2.76 7.30
N MET A 11 -5.72 -3.65 7.07
CA MET A 11 -5.98 -5.06 6.76
C MET A 11 -6.73 -5.74 7.90
N LYS A 12 -6.28 -5.58 9.16
CA LYS A 12 -6.97 -6.14 10.33
C LYS A 12 -8.38 -5.59 10.50
N TYR A 13 -8.58 -4.31 10.26
CA TYR A 13 -9.90 -3.69 10.33
C TYR A 13 -10.83 -4.25 9.26
N LEU A 14 -10.37 -4.40 8.02
CA LEU A 14 -11.17 -4.97 6.93
C LEU A 14 -11.46 -6.46 7.12
N GLU A 15 -10.51 -7.21 7.67
CA GLU A 15 -10.65 -8.66 7.89
C GLU A 15 -11.59 -8.97 9.07
N LYS A 16 -11.44 -8.27 10.19
CA LYS A 16 -12.09 -8.64 11.47
C LYS A 16 -13.10 -7.62 11.97
N GLY A 17 -13.17 -6.43 11.37
CA GLY A 17 -14.02 -5.33 11.84
C GLY A 17 -13.58 -4.74 13.19
N VAL A 18 -12.36 -5.04 13.65
CA VAL A 18 -11.87 -4.64 14.98
C VAL A 18 -10.90 -3.47 14.91
N TYR A 19 -10.89 -2.66 15.97
CA TYR A 19 -9.92 -1.60 16.18
C TYR A 19 -8.81 -2.07 17.13
N LEU A 20 -7.62 -1.48 17.02
CA LEU A 20 -6.56 -1.71 18.01
C LEU A 20 -7.00 -1.25 19.40
N LYS A 21 -6.46 -1.88 20.44
CA LYS A 21 -6.76 -1.52 21.83
C LYS A 21 -6.17 -0.14 22.15
N GLY A 22 -6.95 0.72 22.80
CA GLY A 22 -6.49 2.04 23.24
C GLY A 22 -6.56 3.15 22.17
N VAL A 23 -7.09 2.88 20.98
CA VAL A 23 -7.29 3.93 19.95
C VAL A 23 -8.50 4.81 20.29
N THR A 24 -8.40 6.11 20.01
CA THR A 24 -9.45 7.08 20.27
C THR A 24 -10.59 6.96 19.24
N GLU A 25 -11.78 7.51 19.53
CA GLU A 25 -12.86 7.58 18.54
C GLU A 25 -12.48 8.35 17.26
N ASN A 26 -11.57 9.32 17.38
CA ASN A 26 -11.02 10.04 16.24
C ASN A 26 -10.15 9.13 15.36
N ASP A 27 -9.32 8.28 15.97
CA ASP A 27 -8.50 7.30 15.23
C ASP A 27 -9.39 6.27 14.55
N LYS A 28 -10.45 5.78 15.22
CA LYS A 28 -11.45 4.89 14.60
C LYS A 28 -12.13 5.55 13.40
N ARG A 29 -12.48 6.84 13.51
CA ARG A 29 -13.04 7.61 12.38
C ARG A 29 -12.03 7.74 11.24
N MET A 30 -10.77 8.03 11.56
CA MET A 30 -9.70 8.13 10.56
C MET A 30 -9.48 6.80 9.85
N LEU A 31 -9.39 5.69 10.60
CA LEU A 31 -9.20 4.36 10.05
C LEU A 31 -10.34 3.96 9.12
N ARG A 32 -11.59 4.22 9.50
CA ARG A 32 -12.77 3.99 8.62
C ARG A 32 -12.67 4.74 7.30
N ARG A 33 -12.29 6.02 7.36
CA ARG A 33 -12.11 6.87 6.17
C ARG A 33 -10.94 6.42 5.31
N LEU A 34 -9.87 5.94 5.93
CA LEU A 34 -8.72 5.40 5.21
C LEU A 34 -9.10 4.08 4.52
N ALA A 35 -9.69 3.15 5.27
CA ALA A 35 -10.08 1.82 4.81
C ALA A 35 -11.11 1.85 3.67
N SER A 36 -11.94 2.89 3.54
CA SER A 36 -12.86 3.01 2.40
C SER A 36 -12.17 3.13 1.04
N GLY A 37 -10.88 3.51 1.02
CA GLY A 37 -10.06 3.51 -0.18
C GLY A 37 -9.43 2.16 -0.52
N PHE A 38 -9.67 1.12 0.30
CA PHE A 38 -9.04 -0.19 0.16
C PHE A 38 -10.05 -1.32 0.02
N PHE A 39 -9.58 -2.43 -0.52
CA PHE A 39 -10.33 -3.65 -0.72
C PHE A 39 -9.45 -4.84 -0.34
N LEU A 40 -9.98 -5.78 0.44
CA LEU A 40 -9.26 -6.98 0.88
C LEU A 40 -9.84 -8.20 0.14
N SER A 41 -8.98 -8.97 -0.53
CA SER A 41 -9.36 -10.22 -1.21
C SER A 41 -8.32 -11.29 -0.95
N GLU A 42 -8.74 -12.45 -0.43
CA GLU A 42 -7.87 -13.62 -0.22
C GLU A 42 -6.55 -13.32 0.54
N SER A 43 -6.58 -12.35 1.45
CA SER A 43 -5.42 -11.81 2.22
C SER A 43 -4.52 -10.82 1.48
N ILE A 44 -4.88 -10.40 0.27
CA ILE A 44 -4.21 -9.35 -0.48
C ILE A 44 -5.00 -8.05 -0.32
N LEU A 45 -4.31 -6.98 0.11
CA LEU A 45 -4.89 -5.66 0.23
C LEU A 45 -4.66 -4.86 -1.04
N TYR A 46 -5.73 -4.28 -1.58
CA TYR A 46 -5.71 -3.45 -2.77
C TYR A 46 -6.10 -2.02 -2.42
N LYS A 47 -5.40 -1.04 -2.96
CA LYS A 47 -5.83 0.36 -2.98
C LYS A 47 -6.63 0.62 -4.25
N ARG A 48 -7.79 1.26 -4.10
CA ARG A 48 -8.59 1.75 -5.23
C ARG A 48 -8.05 3.09 -5.70
N SER A 49 -7.62 3.17 -6.95
CA SER A 49 -7.24 4.44 -7.58
C SER A 49 -8.46 5.17 -8.16
N ALA A 50 -8.27 6.43 -8.57
CA ALA A 50 -9.35 7.28 -9.07
C ALA A 50 -10.00 6.76 -10.37
N ASP A 51 -9.26 6.00 -11.16
CA ASP A 51 -9.71 5.30 -12.37
C ASP A 51 -10.32 3.91 -12.07
N LEU A 52 -10.56 3.58 -10.80
CA LEU A 52 -11.08 2.31 -10.32
C LEU A 52 -10.13 1.10 -10.49
N THR A 53 -8.88 1.33 -10.89
CA THR A 53 -7.86 0.29 -10.88
C THR A 53 -7.56 -0.17 -9.45
N LEU A 54 -7.27 -1.46 -9.28
CA LEU A 54 -6.87 -2.04 -7.99
C LEU A 54 -5.35 -2.21 -7.97
N LEU A 55 -4.70 -1.51 -7.06
CA LEU A 55 -3.25 -1.55 -6.87
C LEU A 55 -2.91 -2.40 -5.65
N ASN A 56 -2.10 -3.43 -5.83
CA ASN A 56 -1.67 -4.31 -4.76
C ASN A 56 -0.75 -3.57 -3.78
N CYS A 57 -1.14 -3.54 -2.51
CA CYS A 57 -0.37 -2.91 -1.44
C CYS A 57 0.83 -3.79 -1.09
N ILE A 58 2.03 -3.25 -1.21
CA ILE A 58 3.26 -3.96 -0.89
C ILE A 58 3.89 -3.44 0.40
N ASP A 59 4.58 -4.32 1.12
CA ASP A 59 5.36 -3.92 2.28
C ASP A 59 6.67 -3.23 1.87
N ASN A 60 7.35 -2.64 2.87
CA ASN A 60 8.58 -1.90 2.64
C ASN A 60 9.72 -2.78 2.09
N HIS A 61 9.75 -4.07 2.43
CA HIS A 61 10.78 -5.00 1.96
C HIS A 61 10.61 -5.28 0.47
N LYS A 62 9.39 -5.60 0.03
CA LYS A 62 9.05 -5.80 -1.37
C LYS A 62 9.18 -4.50 -2.17
N ALA A 63 8.79 -3.36 -1.59
CA ALA A 63 8.98 -2.06 -2.22
C ALA A 63 10.46 -1.76 -2.48
N LYS A 64 11.34 -2.06 -1.52
CA LYS A 64 12.79 -1.91 -1.69
C LYS A 64 13.33 -2.74 -2.85
N GLY A 65 12.97 -4.02 -2.93
CA GLY A 65 13.40 -4.88 -4.04
C GLY A 65 12.92 -4.38 -5.41
N ILE A 66 11.67 -3.91 -5.51
CA ILE A 66 11.15 -3.32 -6.76
C ILE A 66 11.90 -2.04 -7.13
N MET A 67 12.23 -1.19 -6.15
CA MET A 67 13.01 0.02 -6.40
C MET A 67 14.42 -0.31 -6.91
N GLU A 68 15.08 -1.32 -6.32
CA GLU A 68 16.40 -1.81 -6.75
C GLU A 68 16.35 -2.37 -8.17
N GLU A 69 15.40 -3.27 -8.47
CA GLU A 69 15.23 -3.84 -9.81
C GLU A 69 14.99 -2.77 -10.88
N VAL A 70 14.14 -1.77 -10.60
CA VAL A 70 13.89 -0.68 -11.55
C VAL A 70 15.12 0.22 -11.69
N HIS A 71 15.92 0.39 -10.65
CA HIS A 71 17.16 1.16 -10.72
C HIS A 71 18.23 0.44 -11.55
N GLU A 72 18.41 -0.86 -11.35
CA GLU A 72 19.43 -1.69 -12.03
C GLU A 72 19.04 -2.04 -13.48
N GLY A 73 17.75 -2.28 -13.74
CA GLY A 73 17.25 -2.63 -15.08
C GLY A 73 17.10 -1.45 -16.04
N THR A 74 17.27 -0.20 -15.58
CA THR A 74 17.21 0.98 -16.44
C THR A 74 18.63 1.30 -16.95
N LEU A 75 18.99 0.69 -18.08
CA LEU A 75 20.31 0.83 -18.74
C LEU A 75 20.67 2.25 -19.20
N ASP A 76 19.77 3.24 -19.09
CA ASP A 76 20.09 4.61 -19.47
C ASP A 76 19.16 5.63 -18.78
N THR A 77 19.77 6.73 -18.36
CA THR A 77 19.18 7.95 -17.80
C THR A 77 18.57 7.87 -16.39
N HIS A 78 18.98 8.82 -15.54
CA HIS A 78 18.41 9.09 -14.22
C HIS A 78 16.89 9.29 -14.29
N THR A 79 16.11 8.21 -14.23
CA THR A 79 14.67 8.30 -14.12
C THR A 79 14.32 9.03 -12.82
N ASN A 80 13.74 10.21 -12.94
CA ASN A 80 13.31 10.97 -11.77
C ASN A 80 12.27 10.16 -10.95
N GLY A 81 12.11 10.52 -9.67
CA GLY A 81 11.19 9.82 -8.76
C GLY A 81 9.75 9.74 -9.29
N HIS A 82 9.31 10.69 -10.10
CA HIS A 82 7.97 10.67 -10.71
C HIS A 82 7.85 9.61 -11.82
N ALA A 83 8.87 9.41 -12.64
CA ALA A 83 8.90 8.35 -13.64
C ALA A 83 8.89 6.97 -12.97
N LEU A 84 9.64 6.81 -11.88
CA LEU A 84 9.64 5.58 -11.08
C LEU A 84 8.26 5.30 -10.47
N ALA A 85 7.66 6.29 -9.81
CA ALA A 85 6.31 6.15 -9.24
C ALA A 85 5.28 5.73 -10.30
N ARG A 86 5.35 6.31 -11.51
CA ARG A 86 4.47 5.91 -12.62
C ARG A 86 4.71 4.47 -13.09
N LYS A 87 5.96 3.98 -13.13
CA LYS A 87 6.26 2.58 -13.45
C LYS A 87 5.65 1.63 -12.41
N ILE A 88 5.80 1.94 -11.12
CA ILE A 88 5.25 1.15 -10.01
C ILE A 88 3.72 1.07 -10.09
N LEU A 89 3.05 2.21 -10.28
CA LEU A 89 1.59 2.25 -10.42
C LEU A 89 1.11 1.48 -11.66
N ARG A 90 1.83 1.57 -12.79
CA ARG A 90 1.53 0.81 -14.01
C ARG A 90 1.72 -0.69 -13.84
N ALA A 91 2.67 -1.10 -13.01
CA ALA A 91 2.85 -2.51 -12.63
C ALA A 91 1.79 -3.00 -11.64
N GLY A 92 0.87 -2.12 -11.21
CA GLY A 92 -0.24 -2.48 -10.32
C GLY A 92 0.13 -2.51 -8.84
N TYR A 93 1.19 -1.80 -8.43
CA TYR A 93 1.63 -1.75 -7.04
C TYR A 93 1.35 -0.39 -6.38
N TYR A 94 1.08 -0.43 -5.07
CA TYR A 94 0.94 0.74 -4.20
C TYR A 94 1.84 0.65 -2.97
#